data_AF-A0A1Q9NTM4-F1
#
_entry.id   AF-A0A1Q9NTM4-F1
#
_cell.length_a   1.000
_cell.length_b   1.000
_cell.length_c   1.000
_cell.angle_alpha   90.00
_cell.angle_beta   90.00
_cell.angle_gamma   90.00
#
_symmetry.space_group_name_H-M   'P 1'
#
loop_
_entity.id
_entity.type
_entity.pdbx_description
1 polymer ?
#
loop_
_entity_poly.entity_id
_entity_poly.type
_entity_poly.pdbx_seq_one_letter_code
_entity_poly.pdbx_strand_id
1 'polypeptide(L)'
;MSKSRQRRRVAPRRAPVRPREELIEERENIKPTTFIQKFQNLSPNTQIYYVKITTGLLLGSISSALYMIPEIASNWFFLPIIGLIIDVLIVRGPLKIDETSASWVRLILSGTITLFVSFIVASSLLWMLLFANIPQYLN
;
A
#
# COMPACT_ATOMS: atom_id res chain seq x y z
N MET A 1 -50.22 19.14 -37.07
CA MET A 1 -49.60 20.06 -36.07
C MET A 1 -48.25 19.50 -35.66
N SER A 2 -47.14 20.06 -36.17
CA SER A 2 -45.77 19.62 -35.85
C SER A 2 -45.07 20.72 -35.05
N LYS A 3 -44.74 20.46 -33.77
CA LYS A 3 -43.99 21.39 -32.92
C LYS A 3 -42.49 21.21 -33.20
N SER A 4 -41.91 22.20 -33.88
CA SER A 4 -40.48 22.30 -34.15
C SER A 4 -39.70 22.43 -32.84
N ARG A 5 -38.86 21.44 -32.55
CA ARG A 5 -37.90 21.49 -31.44
C ARG A 5 -36.77 22.46 -31.79
N GLN A 6 -36.88 23.70 -31.33
CA GLN A 6 -35.80 24.68 -31.32
C GLN A 6 -34.69 24.20 -30.37
N ARG A 7 -33.59 23.67 -30.93
CA ARG A 7 -32.37 23.36 -30.19
C ARG A 7 -31.69 24.67 -29.80
N ARG A 8 -31.82 25.04 -28.53
CA ARG A 8 -31.11 26.15 -27.90
C ARG A 8 -29.61 25.84 -27.94
N ARG A 9 -28.85 26.56 -28.78
CA ARG A 9 -27.38 26.49 -28.79
C ARG A 9 -26.88 27.20 -27.53
N VAL A 10 -26.38 26.43 -26.55
CA VAL A 10 -25.68 26.96 -25.38
C VAL A 10 -24.25 27.26 -25.84
N ALA A 11 -23.84 28.52 -25.78
CA ALA A 11 -22.47 28.92 -26.11
C ALA A 11 -21.48 28.23 -25.16
N PRO A 12 -20.30 27.78 -25.65
CA PRO A 12 -19.27 27.22 -24.79
C PRO A 12 -18.80 28.29 -23.80
N ARG A 13 -19.05 28.06 -22.52
CA ARG A 13 -18.59 28.90 -21.41
C ARG A 13 -17.06 28.86 -21.41
N ARG A 14 -16.41 29.94 -21.87
CA ARG A 14 -14.95 30.09 -21.79
C ARG A 14 -14.55 29.98 -20.32
N ALA A 15 -13.75 28.98 -19.98
CA ALA A 15 -13.17 28.88 -18.65
C ALA A 15 -12.29 30.12 -18.40
N PRO A 16 -12.37 30.76 -17.22
CA PRO A 16 -11.49 31.87 -16.88
C PRO A 16 -10.04 31.36 -16.91
N VAL A 17 -9.23 31.97 -17.77
CA VAL A 17 -7.79 31.73 -17.82
C VAL A 17 -7.21 32.38 -16.56
N ARG A 18 -6.84 31.57 -15.57
CA ARG A 18 -6.17 32.08 -14.36
C ARG A 18 -4.84 32.70 -14.76
N PRO A 19 -4.49 33.90 -14.24
CA PRO A 19 -3.22 34.54 -14.53
C PRO A 19 -2.06 33.64 -14.10
N ARG A 20 -1.02 33.57 -14.93
CA ARG A 20 0.16 32.70 -14.68
C ARG A 20 0.84 32.98 -13.34
N GLU A 21 0.71 34.19 -12.82
CA GLU A 21 1.27 34.61 -11.53
C GLU A 21 0.61 33.88 -10.34
N GLU A 22 -0.71 33.67 -10.35
CA GLU A 22 -1.39 32.87 -9.30
C GLU A 22 -0.94 31.41 -9.30
N LEU A 23 -0.64 30.84 -10.48
CA LEU A 23 -0.12 29.46 -10.61
C LEU A 23 1.33 29.31 -10.11
N ILE A 24 2.10 30.40 -10.10
CA ILE A 24 3.48 30.42 -9.61
C ILE A 24 3.49 30.57 -8.09
N GLU A 25 2.65 31.46 -7.53
CA GLU A 25 2.46 31.57 -6.07
C GLU A 25 1.87 30.29 -5.45
N GLU A 26 0.93 29.62 -6.14
CA GLU A 26 0.39 28.33 -5.69
C GLU A 26 1.47 27.23 -5.71
N ARG A 27 2.47 27.31 -6.60
CA ARG A 27 3.63 26.39 -6.65
C ARG A 27 4.71 26.70 -5.62
N GLU A 28 4.93 27.97 -5.28
CA GLU A 28 5.91 28.37 -4.27
C GLU A 28 5.43 28.10 -2.83
N ASN A 29 4.11 28.01 -2.61
CA ASN A 29 3.53 27.66 -1.30
C ASN A 29 3.29 26.15 -1.09
N ILE A 30 3.68 25.30 -2.04
CA ILE A 30 3.65 23.84 -1.86
C ILE A 30 4.80 23.47 -0.93
N LYS A 31 4.54 23.53 0.38
CA LYS A 31 5.43 22.95 1.39
C LYS A 31 5.72 21.50 0.99
N PRO A 32 6.98 21.04 1.06
CA PRO A 32 7.29 19.64 0.81
C PRO A 32 6.44 18.79 1.75
N THR A 33 5.45 18.11 1.19
CA THR A 33 4.63 17.19 1.97
C THR A 33 5.52 16.02 2.35
N THR A 34 5.70 15.82 3.65
CA THR A 34 6.49 14.68 4.13
C THR A 34 5.81 13.38 3.67
N PHE A 35 6.58 12.30 3.55
CA PHE A 35 6.03 10.98 3.18
C PHE A 35 4.82 10.61 4.06
N ILE A 36 4.87 10.96 5.34
CA ILE A 36 3.78 10.76 6.32
C ILE A 36 2.52 11.52 5.90
N GLN A 37 2.63 12.80 5.51
CA GLN A 37 1.48 13.59 5.04
C GLN A 37 0.90 13.03 3.74
N LYS A 38 1.76 12.63 2.79
CA LYS A 38 1.32 12.04 1.53
C LYS A 38 0.60 10.70 1.75
N PHE A 39 1.07 9.91 2.70
CA PHE A 39 0.45 8.66 3.10
C PHE A 39 -0.90 8.89 3.81
N GLN A 40 -0.97 9.86 4.72
CA GLN A 40 -2.22 10.25 5.40
C GLN A 40 -3.30 10.75 4.45
N ASN A 41 -2.92 11.33 3.31
CA ASN A 41 -3.84 11.78 2.27
C ASN A 41 -4.38 10.66 1.36
N LEU A 42 -3.90 9.42 1.49
CA LEU A 42 -4.42 8.28 0.73
C LEU A 42 -5.76 7.78 1.27
N SER A 43 -6.52 7.06 0.43
CA SER A 43 -7.75 6.41 0.91
C SER A 43 -7.42 5.38 2.01
N PRO A 44 -8.30 5.17 3.00
CA PRO A 44 -8.07 4.20 4.08
C PRO A 44 -7.74 2.79 3.56
N ASN A 45 -8.41 2.36 2.49
CA ASN A 45 -8.15 1.07 1.86
C ASN A 45 -6.74 0.99 1.26
N THR A 46 -6.29 2.08 0.63
CA THR A 46 -4.94 2.16 0.07
C THR A 46 -3.90 2.14 1.19
N GLN A 47 -4.13 2.86 2.28
CA GLN A 47 -3.23 2.86 3.44
C GLN A 47 -3.09 1.46 4.05
N ILE A 48 -4.21 0.75 4.25
CA ILE A 48 -4.21 -0.64 4.73
C ILE A 48 -3.40 -1.52 3.78
N TYR A 49 -3.65 -1.42 2.48
CA TYR A 49 -2.95 -2.22 1.47
C TYR A 49 -1.42 -2.01 1.50
N TYR A 50 -0.98 -0.75 1.63
CA TYR A 50 0.44 -0.43 1.79
C TYR A 50 1.02 -1.04 3.07
N VAL A 51 0.33 -0.90 4.21
CA VAL A 51 0.78 -1.53 5.47
C VAL A 51 0.93 -3.04 5.27
N LYS A 52 -0.07 -3.71 4.71
CA LYS A 52 -0.05 -5.16 4.46
C LYS A 52 1.13 -5.59 3.60
N ILE A 53 1.40 -4.88 2.51
CA ILE A 53 2.56 -5.16 1.66
C ILE A 53 3.85 -4.96 2.46
N THR A 54 4.01 -3.82 3.14
CA THR A 54 5.25 -3.52 3.86
C THR A 54 5.50 -4.53 4.99
N THR A 55 4.48 -4.89 5.76
CA THR A 55 4.56 -5.92 6.81
C THR A 55 4.92 -7.28 6.22
N GLY A 56 4.26 -7.70 5.14
CA GLY A 56 4.53 -8.98 4.49
C GLY A 56 5.94 -9.06 3.90
N LEU A 57 6.42 -8.01 3.23
CA LEU A 57 7.80 -7.93 2.73
C LEU A 57 8.83 -8.03 3.87
N LEU A 58 8.59 -7.32 4.97
CA LEU A 58 9.48 -7.31 6.13
C LEU A 58 9.52 -8.68 6.81
N LEU A 59 8.37 -9.32 7.01
CA LEU A 59 8.29 -10.67 7.56
C LEU A 59 8.90 -11.71 6.63
N GLY A 60 8.70 -11.59 5.31
CA GLY A 60 9.34 -12.48 4.34
C GLY A 60 10.85 -12.37 4.40
N SER A 61 11.37 -11.15 4.57
CA SER A 61 12.81 -10.89 4.74
C SER A 61 13.37 -11.49 6.01
N ILE A 62 12.66 -11.31 7.14
CA ILE A 62 13.03 -11.91 8.42
C ILE A 62 12.98 -13.45 8.32
N SER A 63 11.94 -13.99 7.68
CA SER A 63 11.79 -15.44 7.49
C SER A 63 12.96 -16.03 6.72
N SER A 64 13.39 -15.40 5.62
CA SER A 64 14.54 -15.88 4.85
C SER A 64 15.84 -15.82 5.65
N ALA A 65 16.03 -14.78 6.48
CA ALA A 65 17.18 -14.70 7.37
C ALA A 65 17.16 -15.79 8.45
N LEU A 66 15.98 -16.05 9.04
CA LEU A 66 15.81 -17.06 10.10
C LEU A 66 15.98 -18.49 9.61
N TYR A 67 15.70 -18.78 8.34
CA TYR A 67 15.94 -20.11 7.77
C TYR A 67 17.41 -20.55 7.81
N MET A 68 18.35 -19.61 7.93
CA MET A 68 19.77 -19.93 8.14
C MET A 68 20.05 -20.50 9.54
N ILE A 69 19.09 -20.44 10.45
CA ILE A 69 19.18 -20.91 11.83
C ILE A 69 18.26 -22.14 11.97
N PRO A 70 18.79 -23.38 11.94
CA PRO A 70 18.00 -24.61 11.91
C PRO A 70 17.02 -24.76 13.08
N GLU A 71 17.39 -24.23 14.25
CA GLU A 71 16.58 -24.28 15.47
C GLU A 71 15.30 -23.43 15.37
N ILE A 72 15.33 -22.37 14.56
CA ILE A 72 14.21 -21.43 14.38
C ILE A 72 13.42 -21.74 13.10
N ALA A 73 14.06 -22.42 12.13
CA ALA A 73 13.45 -22.80 10.87
C ALA A 73 12.20 -23.68 11.00
N SER A 74 11.96 -24.32 12.15
CA SER A 74 10.71 -25.07 12.42
C SER A 74 9.51 -24.16 12.73
N ASN A 75 9.75 -22.93 13.20
CA ASN A 75 8.72 -22.01 13.69
C ASN A 75 8.35 -20.90 12.69
N TRP A 76 8.87 -20.96 11.46
CA TRP A 76 8.62 -19.96 10.41
C TRP A 76 7.13 -19.74 10.11
N PHE A 77 6.30 -20.77 10.29
CA PHE A 77 4.86 -20.72 10.08
C PHE A 77 4.13 -19.75 11.04
N PHE A 78 4.71 -19.38 12.17
CA PHE A 78 4.11 -18.40 13.10
C PHE A 78 4.35 -16.94 12.67
N LEU A 79 5.30 -16.67 11.78
CA LEU A 79 5.63 -15.30 11.35
C LEU A 79 4.45 -14.57 10.67
N PRO A 80 3.68 -15.21 9.76
CA PRO A 80 2.48 -14.58 9.19
C PRO A 80 1.41 -14.27 10.25
N ILE A 81 1.28 -15.10 11.29
CA ILE A 81 0.32 -14.88 12.38
C ILE A 81 0.71 -13.65 13.20
N ILE A 82 2.00 -13.50 13.52
CA ILE A 82 2.55 -12.31 14.18
C ILE A 82 2.30 -11.07 13.30
N GLY A 83 2.49 -11.19 11.99
CA GLY A 83 2.19 -10.14 11.03
C GLY A 83 0.75 -9.65 11.06
N LEU A 84 -0.21 -10.58 11.13
CA LEU A 84 -1.62 -10.23 11.24
C LEU A 84 -1.92 -9.44 12.51
N ILE A 85 -1.31 -9.82 13.64
CA ILE A 85 -1.47 -9.10 14.91
C ILE A 85 -0.91 -7.67 14.78
N ILE A 86 0.30 -7.53 14.23
CA ILE A 86 0.94 -6.23 14.02
C ILE A 86 0.08 -5.34 13.11
N ASP A 87 -0.47 -5.89 12.04
CA ASP A 87 -1.32 -5.10 11.14
C ASP A 87 -2.59 -4.62 11.83
N VAL A 88 -3.23 -5.44 12.66
CA VAL A 88 -4.42 -5.02 13.42
C VAL A 88 -4.05 -3.88 14.37
N LEU A 89 -2.88 -3.94 15.00
CA LEU A 89 -2.37 -2.87 15.87
C LEU A 89 -2.06 -1.59 15.09
N ILE A 90 -1.44 -1.68 13.91
CA ILE A 90 -1.11 -0.51 13.07
C ILE A 90 -2.38 0.13 12.51
N VAL A 91 -3.35 -0.67 12.08
CA VAL A 91 -4.62 -0.16 11.55
C VAL A 91 -5.42 0.55 12.63
N ARG A 92 -5.46 0.02 13.86
CA ARG A 92 -6.19 0.62 14.98
C ARG A 92 -5.46 1.81 15.62
N GLY A 93 -4.14 1.76 15.71
CA GLY A 93 -3.35 2.77 16.40
C GLY A 93 -3.06 3.99 15.50
N PRO A 94 -1.97 3.96 14.72
CA PRO A 94 -1.51 5.11 13.95
C PRO A 94 -2.44 5.52 12.80
N LEU A 95 -3.19 4.57 12.21
CA LEU A 95 -4.06 4.85 11.08
C LEU A 95 -5.46 5.37 11.48
N LYS A 96 -5.89 5.14 12.73
CA LYS A 96 -7.20 5.58 13.26
C LYS A 96 -8.37 5.34 12.29
N ILE A 97 -8.36 4.21 11.59
CA ILE A 97 -9.42 3.88 10.62
C ILE A 97 -10.63 3.42 11.43
N ASP A 98 -11.66 4.27 11.48
CA ASP A 98 -12.90 3.98 12.20
C ASP A 98 -13.59 2.73 11.65
N GLU A 99 -14.19 1.96 12.57
CA GLU A 99 -14.91 0.69 12.29
C GLU A 99 -16.09 0.87 11.30
N THR A 100 -16.54 2.10 11.11
CA THR A 100 -17.61 2.48 10.16
C THR A 100 -17.14 2.49 8.70
N SER A 101 -15.85 2.67 8.44
CA SER A 101 -15.28 2.85 7.10
C SER A 101 -14.84 1.54 6.44
N ALA A 102 -14.53 0.51 7.23
CA ALA A 102 -14.12 -0.79 6.74
C ALA A 102 -14.65 -1.90 7.66
N SER A 103 -15.50 -2.77 7.10
CA SER A 103 -15.94 -4.00 7.77
C SER A 103 -14.73 -4.81 8.25
N TRP A 104 -14.73 -5.18 9.53
CA TRP A 104 -13.75 -6.08 10.19
C TRP A 104 -13.36 -7.27 9.32
N VAL A 105 -14.37 -7.91 8.73
CA VAL A 105 -14.21 -9.09 7.89
C VAL A 105 -13.44 -8.75 6.63
N ARG A 106 -13.74 -7.61 5.99
CA ARG A 106 -13.04 -7.18 4.78
C ARG A 106 -11.58 -6.83 5.08
N LEU A 107 -11.34 -6.16 6.21
CA LEU A 107 -10.00 -5.72 6.62
C LEU A 107 -9.10 -6.91 6.96
N ILE A 108 -9.66 -7.94 7.60
CA ILE A 108 -8.97 -9.19 7.90
C ILE A 108 -8.82 -10.04 6.64
N LEU A 109 -9.90 -10.41 5.93
CA LEU A 109 -9.79 -11.34 4.78
C LEU A 109 -8.94 -10.76 3.63
N SER A 110 -9.26 -9.56 3.15
CA SER A 110 -8.55 -9.00 1.98
C SER A 110 -7.10 -8.63 2.31
N GLY A 111 -6.87 -8.20 3.55
CA GLY A 111 -5.54 -7.90 4.06
C GLY A 111 -4.68 -9.15 4.26
N THR A 112 -5.27 -10.25 4.72
CA THR A 112 -4.54 -11.49 5.00
C THR A 112 -3.97 -12.09 3.73
N ILE A 113 -4.76 -12.18 2.65
CA ILE A 113 -4.27 -12.70 1.36
C ILE A 113 -3.10 -11.86 0.85
N THR A 114 -3.22 -10.53 0.90
CA THR A 114 -2.16 -9.62 0.46
C THR A 114 -0.88 -9.80 1.28
N LEU A 115 -1.00 -9.93 2.62
CA LEU A 115 0.13 -10.18 3.50
C LEU A 115 0.81 -11.52 3.18
N PHE A 116 0.04 -12.59 3.02
CA PHE A 116 0.59 -13.91 2.71
C PHE A 116 1.28 -13.94 1.35
N VAL A 117 0.68 -13.33 0.32
CA VAL A 117 1.27 -13.27 -1.02
C VAL A 117 2.59 -12.49 -0.98
N SER A 118 2.60 -11.30 -0.35
CA SER A 118 3.83 -10.51 -0.24
C SER A 118 4.91 -11.19 0.61
N PHE A 119 4.53 -11.87 1.69
CA PHE A 119 5.41 -12.71 2.51
C PHE A 119 6.06 -13.82 1.68
N ILE A 120 5.26 -14.61 0.95
CA ILE A 120 5.75 -15.72 0.11
C ILE A 120 6.67 -15.20 -0.99
N VAL A 121 6.28 -14.11 -1.67
CA VAL A 121 7.08 -13.52 -2.75
C VAL A 121 8.42 -13.02 -2.21
N ALA A 122 8.43 -12.26 -1.12
CA ALA A 122 9.67 -11.76 -0.52
C ALA A 122 10.57 -12.90 -0.04
N SER A 123 10.00 -13.88 0.67
CA SER A 123 10.79 -14.98 1.20
C SER A 123 11.38 -15.83 0.08
N SER A 124 10.59 -16.11 -0.97
CA SER A 124 11.03 -16.88 -2.14
C SER A 124 12.10 -16.15 -2.94
N LEU A 125 11.93 -14.85 -3.19
CA LEU A 125 12.93 -14.06 -3.93
C LEU A 125 14.26 -14.00 -3.19
N LEU A 126 14.23 -13.77 -1.88
CA LEU A 126 15.45 -13.76 -1.07
C LEU A 126 16.08 -15.14 -0.99
N TRP A 127 15.28 -16.20 -0.89
CA TRP A 127 15.79 -17.57 -0.99
C TRP A 127 16.50 -17.81 -2.32
N MET A 128 15.86 -17.45 -3.43
CA MET A 128 16.47 -17.57 -4.75
C MET A 128 17.76 -16.77 -4.84
N LEU A 129 17.81 -15.54 -4.34
CA LEU A 129 19.03 -14.73 -4.35
C LEU A 129 20.15 -15.31 -3.48
N LEU A 130 19.82 -15.89 -2.33
CA LEU A 130 20.79 -16.51 -1.43
C LEU A 130 21.37 -17.79 -2.05
N PHE A 131 20.53 -18.65 -2.63
CA PHE A 131 20.97 -19.95 -3.16
C PHE A 131 21.46 -19.91 -4.61
N ALA A 132 20.95 -19.00 -5.45
CA ALA A 132 21.40 -18.85 -6.85
C ALA A 132 22.86 -18.37 -6.96
N ASN A 133 23.38 -17.72 -5.91
CA ASN A 133 24.77 -17.24 -5.88
C ASN A 133 25.76 -18.27 -5.31
N ILE A 134 25.32 -19.34 -4.67
CA ILE A 134 26.21 -20.37 -4.08
C ILE A 134 26.97 -21.21 -5.14
N PRO A 135 26.39 -21.64 -6.28
CA PRO A 135 27.11 -22.53 -7.20
C PRO A 135 28.32 -21.87 -7.89
N GLN A 136 28.47 -20.54 -7.84
CA GLN A 136 29.61 -19.85 -8.47
C GLN A 136 30.88 -19.83 -7.62
N TYR A 137 30.81 -20.15 -6.33
CA TYR A 137 31.95 -20.09 -5.40
C TYR A 137 32.47 -21.47 -4.96
N LEU A 138 31.95 -22.55 -5.55
CA LEU A 138 32.33 -23.94 -5.26
C LEU A 138 33.19 -24.59 -6.36
N ASN A 139 33.64 -23.81 -7.35
CA ASN A 139 34.65 -24.23 -8.35
C ASN A 139 35.97 -23.50 -8.11
#